data_AF-A0A2V7Z171-F1
#
_entry.id   AF-A0A2V7Z171-F1
#
_cell.length_a   1.000
_cell.length_b   1.000
_cell.length_c   1.000
_cell.angle_alpha   90.00
_cell.angle_beta   90.00
_cell.angle_gamma   90.00
#
_symmetry.space_group_name_H-M   'P 1'
#
loop_
_entity.id
_entity.type
_entity.pdbx_description
1 polymer ?
#
loop_
_entity_poly.entity_id
_entity_poly.type
_entity_poly.pdbx_seq_one_letter_code
_entity_poly.pdbx_strand_id
1 'polypeptide(L)'
;MTWLLVSILTALLAPAPADDASAARALFQRNLDAIRRQDKAAYLSCYLDSPKLAKTGADGITLGFPAFAKAAGENWPDTFDASDLQLVSVEPGVVYGTYRYRVRYASDEQTGVSERLFVRTDAGWKIAMTSAFPAMPGTPPPPRVIVGATLVDGTGAAPVADATVVLRDGKIECAGRCAIPAGVTVVDGRGLWIAPGLVDAHVHFSQTGWADGRPDALDVRAAHPYENVEADLKEHPERFFRSQLCSGVTSVFDVGGYAWTVSMAHREREDTRAPRVAAAGPLLSTLDHWLNLPAERQFMLLKDAESARTGVAYLKSIGAQAVKVWYIVRPDLAVETSTPAVLAAGEEARKAGLPLIVHATGLAEAKVALRAGARVLVHSVIDLPVDDEFLALAKKNGTIYCPTLTVFGGYARMAQAVVSKRPPDVDDPNGCVDPVTRAKVAESARVAAPEGYAGTAARGAERAAHVKEVAGPNLKRVADAGIPIAMGTDAGNPLTLHGPSVYAEMEAMQAAGLTPMQVVVASTRGGATAMGVEKETGTVEKGKSADLVILAGDPTADVANFRKVRYVVRGGVVRSIEELKATAAVGK
;
A
#
# COMPACT_ATOMS: atom_id res chain seq x y z
N MET A 1 -28.97 6.32 26.03
CA MET A 1 -30.42 6.51 26.23
C MET A 1 -31.16 5.62 25.23
N THR A 2 -30.89 4.31 25.31
CA THR A 2 -31.04 3.38 24.18
C THR A 2 -31.50 1.99 24.66
N TRP A 3 -32.31 1.97 25.72
CA TRP A 3 -32.82 0.75 26.36
C TRP A 3 -34.30 0.84 26.73
N LEU A 4 -35.07 1.73 26.08
CA LEU A 4 -36.49 1.96 26.44
C LEU A 4 -37.52 1.64 25.34
N LEU A 5 -37.12 1.06 24.21
CA LEU A 5 -38.05 0.72 23.11
C LEU A 5 -38.19 -0.79 22.83
N VAL A 6 -37.51 -1.66 23.58
CA VAL A 6 -37.52 -3.12 23.34
C VAL A 6 -38.47 -3.89 24.28
N SER A 7 -39.09 -3.24 25.28
CA SER A 7 -39.88 -3.95 26.30
C SER A 7 -41.40 -4.03 26.05
N ILE A 8 -41.88 -3.72 24.84
CA ILE A 8 -43.29 -3.95 24.48
C ILE A 8 -43.35 -4.56 23.07
N LEU A 9 -42.94 -5.82 22.91
CA LEU A 9 -43.36 -6.72 21.82
C LEU A 9 -42.64 -8.07 21.96
N THR A 10 -42.96 -8.81 23.03
CA THR A 10 -42.73 -10.26 23.08
C THR A 10 -44.07 -10.94 23.35
N ALA A 11 -44.86 -11.06 22.30
CA ALA A 11 -45.91 -12.06 22.20
C ALA A 11 -45.63 -12.87 20.92
N LEU A 12 -45.41 -14.17 21.13
CA LEU A 12 -45.31 -15.27 20.17
C LEU A 12 -45.74 -14.92 18.72
N LEU A 13 -44.76 -14.72 17.84
CA LEU A 13 -45.00 -14.60 16.40
C LEU A 13 -44.39 -15.83 15.70
N ALA A 14 -45.26 -16.59 15.04
CA ALA A 14 -44.86 -17.62 14.09
C ALA A 14 -44.07 -16.97 12.94
N PRO A 15 -43.09 -17.65 12.34
CA PRO A 15 -42.33 -17.09 11.22
C PRO A 15 -43.26 -16.78 10.04
N ALA A 16 -43.22 -15.53 9.57
CA ALA A 16 -43.90 -15.11 8.35
C ALA A 16 -43.34 -15.86 7.12
N PRO A 17 -44.14 -16.03 6.04
CA PRO A 17 -43.71 -16.75 4.85
C PRO A 17 -42.49 -16.09 4.19
N ALA A 18 -41.57 -16.91 3.64
CA ALA A 18 -40.29 -16.51 3.05
C ALA A 18 -40.34 -15.45 1.91
N ASP A 19 -41.53 -15.05 1.48
CA ASP A 19 -41.79 -14.07 0.43
C ASP A 19 -41.59 -12.61 0.88
N ASP A 20 -41.99 -12.25 2.11
CA ASP A 20 -41.91 -10.87 2.62
C ASP A 20 -40.45 -10.36 2.71
N ALA A 21 -39.56 -11.18 3.27
CA ALA A 21 -38.13 -10.86 3.35
C ALA A 21 -37.48 -10.75 1.95
N SER A 22 -37.92 -11.58 1.00
CA SER A 22 -37.47 -11.54 -0.40
C SER A 22 -37.91 -10.24 -1.09
N ALA A 23 -39.15 -9.82 -0.89
CA ALA A 23 -39.69 -8.57 -1.42
C ALA A 23 -39.01 -7.32 -0.79
N ALA A 24 -38.77 -7.34 0.52
CA ALA A 24 -38.00 -6.30 1.21
C ALA A 24 -36.57 -6.20 0.67
N ARG A 25 -35.90 -7.34 0.42
CA ARG A 25 -34.57 -7.39 -0.22
C ARG A 25 -34.59 -6.78 -1.62
N ALA A 26 -35.61 -7.07 -2.43
CA ALA A 26 -35.74 -6.49 -3.77
C ALA A 26 -35.94 -4.96 -3.73
N LEU A 27 -36.75 -4.46 -2.79
CA LEU A 27 -36.90 -3.01 -2.56
C LEU A 27 -35.59 -2.36 -2.11
N PHE A 28 -34.86 -3.02 -1.21
CA PHE A 28 -33.55 -2.56 -0.76
C PHE A 28 -32.59 -2.39 -1.94
N GLN A 29 -32.51 -3.38 -2.85
CA GLN A 29 -31.65 -3.30 -4.03
C GLN A 29 -32.05 -2.15 -4.97
N ARG A 30 -33.36 -1.96 -5.23
CA ARG A 30 -33.82 -0.80 -6.03
C ARG A 30 -33.41 0.53 -5.42
N ASN A 31 -33.46 0.64 -4.09
CA ASN A 31 -33.04 1.85 -3.40
C ASN A 31 -31.52 2.09 -3.55
N LEU A 32 -30.70 1.05 -3.40
CA LEU A 32 -29.25 1.16 -3.65
C LEU A 32 -28.94 1.58 -5.08
N ASP A 33 -29.64 1.00 -6.05
CA ASP A 33 -29.45 1.32 -7.46
C ASP A 33 -29.85 2.77 -7.79
N ALA A 34 -30.90 3.30 -7.14
CA ALA A 34 -31.26 4.70 -7.26
C ALA A 34 -30.17 5.64 -6.70
N ILE A 35 -29.56 5.28 -5.57
CA ILE A 35 -28.41 6.03 -5.01
C ILE A 35 -27.24 6.03 -5.99
N ARG A 36 -26.86 4.85 -6.52
CA ARG A 36 -25.75 4.69 -7.46
C ARG A 36 -25.95 5.47 -8.76
N ARG A 37 -27.19 5.55 -9.24
CA ARG A 37 -27.57 6.32 -10.43
C ARG A 37 -27.86 7.80 -10.16
N GLN A 38 -27.77 8.23 -8.89
CA GLN A 38 -28.16 9.57 -8.46
C GLN A 38 -29.59 9.96 -8.90
N ASP A 39 -30.47 8.97 -8.99
CA ASP A 39 -31.84 9.13 -9.47
C ASP A 39 -32.77 9.47 -8.30
N LYS A 40 -33.04 10.77 -8.14
CA LYS A 40 -33.90 11.29 -7.08
C LYS A 40 -35.31 10.71 -7.12
N ALA A 41 -35.90 10.54 -8.30
CA ALA A 41 -37.27 10.06 -8.44
C ALA A 41 -37.36 8.58 -8.04
N ALA A 42 -36.46 7.74 -8.56
CA ALA A 42 -36.39 6.33 -8.19
C ALA A 42 -36.08 6.15 -6.70
N TYR A 43 -35.20 6.98 -6.14
CA TYR A 43 -34.84 6.94 -4.72
C TYR A 43 -36.05 7.22 -3.85
N LEU A 44 -36.76 8.34 -4.09
CA LEU A 44 -37.94 8.73 -3.34
C LEU A 44 -39.08 7.72 -3.48
N SER A 45 -39.23 7.08 -4.64
CA SER A 45 -40.25 6.04 -4.87
C SER A 45 -40.11 4.83 -3.93
N CYS A 46 -38.93 4.62 -3.35
CA CYS A 46 -38.69 3.53 -2.41
C CYS A 46 -39.21 3.81 -0.99
N TYR A 47 -39.47 5.07 -0.64
CA TYR A 47 -39.84 5.48 0.71
C TYR A 47 -41.36 5.65 0.88
N LEU A 48 -41.82 5.46 2.11
CA LEU A 48 -43.21 5.63 2.48
C LEU A 48 -43.60 7.12 2.43
N ASP A 49 -44.57 7.47 1.58
CA ASP A 49 -45.16 8.80 1.56
C ASP A 49 -46.15 8.95 2.73
N SER A 50 -45.62 9.39 3.88
CA SER A 50 -46.38 9.51 5.12
C SER A 50 -45.75 10.53 6.06
N PRO A 51 -46.56 11.21 6.91
CA PRO A 51 -46.03 11.97 8.05
C PRO A 51 -45.29 11.08 9.07
N LYS A 52 -45.48 9.75 9.01
CA LYS A 52 -44.83 8.78 9.91
C LYS A 52 -43.49 8.24 9.38
N LEU A 53 -43.05 8.62 8.18
CA LEU A 53 -41.71 8.26 7.70
C LEU A 53 -40.67 8.78 8.68
N ALA A 54 -39.77 7.92 9.16
CA ALA A 54 -38.72 8.30 10.09
C ALA A 54 -37.33 8.19 9.48
N LYS A 55 -36.52 9.23 9.62
CA LYS A 55 -35.09 9.23 9.33
C LYS A 55 -34.32 9.54 10.61
N THR A 56 -33.42 8.65 11.01
CA THR A 56 -32.54 8.84 12.16
C THR A 56 -31.10 9.06 11.69
N GLY A 57 -30.45 10.11 12.17
CA GLY A 57 -29.03 10.38 11.90
C GLY A 57 -28.33 10.99 13.11
N ALA A 58 -27.13 11.52 12.90
CA ALA A 58 -26.33 12.16 13.95
C ALA A 58 -27.09 13.31 14.66
N ASP A 59 -27.91 14.05 13.91
CA ASP A 59 -28.68 15.19 14.41
C ASP A 59 -30.03 14.80 15.06
N GLY A 60 -30.30 13.50 15.22
CA GLY A 60 -31.54 12.98 15.80
C GLY A 60 -32.55 12.47 14.77
N ILE A 61 -33.82 12.41 15.17
CA ILE A 61 -34.92 11.85 14.37
C ILE A 61 -35.66 12.96 13.64
N THR A 62 -35.82 12.82 12.33
CA THR A 62 -36.70 13.64 11.49
C THR A 62 -37.89 12.81 11.03
N LEU A 63 -39.09 13.41 11.05
CA LEU A 63 -40.34 12.77 10.60
C LEU A 63 -40.91 13.43 9.34
N GLY A 64 -41.56 12.61 8.51
CA GLY A 64 -42.39 13.06 7.39
C GLY A 64 -41.71 13.04 6.02
N PHE A 65 -42.44 12.50 5.03
CA PHE A 65 -41.99 12.44 3.64
C PHE A 65 -41.70 13.80 2.99
N PRO A 66 -42.51 14.87 3.18
CA PRO A 66 -42.23 16.16 2.52
C PRO A 66 -40.86 16.76 2.88
N ALA A 67 -40.47 16.72 4.15
CA ALA A 67 -39.16 17.20 4.61
C ALA A 67 -38.02 16.33 4.07
N PHE A 68 -38.20 15.01 4.08
CA PHE A 68 -37.26 14.06 3.50
C PHE A 68 -37.07 14.26 1.99
N ALA A 69 -38.16 14.42 1.24
CA ALA A 69 -38.15 14.60 -0.21
C ALA A 69 -37.50 15.91 -0.65
N LYS A 70 -37.62 16.96 0.17
CA LYS A 70 -36.94 18.24 -0.05
C LYS A 70 -35.42 18.06 -0.04
N ALA A 71 -34.88 17.44 1.01
CA ALA A 71 -33.43 17.23 1.19
C ALA A 71 -32.84 16.12 0.29
N ALA A 72 -33.66 15.22 -0.26
CA ALA A 72 -33.17 14.13 -1.10
C ALA A 72 -32.49 14.65 -2.38
N GLY A 73 -31.33 14.11 -2.70
CA GLY A 73 -30.58 14.42 -3.91
C GLY A 73 -29.81 15.74 -3.91
N GLU A 74 -29.74 16.45 -2.78
CA GLU A 74 -28.90 17.65 -2.63
C GLU A 74 -27.41 17.29 -2.47
N ASN A 75 -27.10 16.12 -1.93
CA ASN A 75 -25.73 15.64 -1.72
C ASN A 75 -25.64 14.12 -1.91
N TRP A 76 -25.42 13.67 -3.14
CA TRP A 76 -25.22 12.24 -3.43
C TRP A 76 -23.79 11.81 -3.10
N PRO A 77 -23.60 10.60 -2.55
CA PRO A 77 -22.26 10.08 -2.37
C PRO A 77 -21.64 9.68 -3.71
N ASP A 78 -20.31 9.79 -3.80
CA ASP A 78 -19.55 9.32 -4.96
C ASP A 78 -19.62 7.79 -5.08
N THR A 79 -19.58 7.12 -3.93
CA THR A 79 -19.70 5.67 -3.82
C THR A 79 -20.53 5.31 -2.59
N PHE A 80 -21.44 4.35 -2.76
CA PHE A 80 -22.23 3.77 -1.67
C PHE A 80 -22.19 2.25 -1.77
N ASP A 81 -21.60 1.62 -0.75
CA ASP A 81 -21.59 0.17 -0.58
C ASP A 81 -22.44 -0.21 0.63
N ALA A 82 -23.24 -1.25 0.46
CA ALA A 82 -24.08 -1.82 1.49
C ALA A 82 -23.86 -3.32 1.52
N SER A 83 -23.55 -3.84 2.70
CA SER A 83 -23.13 -5.22 2.90
C SER A 83 -23.73 -5.78 4.18
N ASP A 84 -23.68 -7.11 4.32
CA ASP A 84 -24.21 -7.80 5.51
C ASP A 84 -25.69 -7.45 5.79
N LEU A 85 -26.52 -7.45 4.74
CA LEU A 85 -27.97 -7.21 4.88
C LEU A 85 -28.63 -8.41 5.58
N GLN A 86 -29.02 -8.18 6.83
CA GLN A 86 -29.86 -9.08 7.61
C GLN A 86 -31.31 -8.60 7.56
N LEU A 87 -32.25 -9.53 7.36
CA LEU A 87 -33.68 -9.24 7.30
C LEU A 87 -34.43 -10.20 8.21
N VAL A 88 -35.33 -9.65 9.02
CA VAL A 88 -36.20 -10.40 9.92
C VAL A 88 -37.62 -9.92 9.68
N SER A 89 -38.50 -10.82 9.25
CA SER A 89 -39.94 -10.55 9.24
C SER A 89 -40.43 -10.42 10.67
N VAL A 90 -40.99 -9.26 11.00
CA VAL A 90 -41.51 -8.97 12.34
C VAL A 90 -42.95 -9.48 12.43
N GLU A 91 -43.77 -9.12 11.45
CA GLU A 91 -45.15 -9.58 11.28
C GLU A 91 -45.49 -9.56 9.78
N PRO A 92 -46.60 -10.19 9.33
CA PRO A 92 -46.97 -10.17 7.91
C PRO A 92 -47.02 -8.76 7.32
N GLY A 93 -46.25 -8.50 6.27
CA GLY A 93 -46.14 -7.19 5.64
C GLY A 93 -45.20 -6.20 6.34
N VAL A 94 -44.45 -6.61 7.37
CA VAL A 94 -43.46 -5.79 8.07
C VAL A 94 -42.13 -6.55 8.22
N VAL A 95 -41.07 -5.98 7.68
CA VAL A 95 -39.72 -6.55 7.74
C VAL A 95 -38.77 -5.52 8.33
N TYR A 96 -38.03 -5.91 9.37
CA TYR A 96 -36.93 -5.14 9.90
C TYR A 96 -35.62 -5.62 9.27
N GLY A 97 -34.72 -4.69 8.95
CA GLY A 97 -33.44 -5.00 8.36
C GLY A 97 -32.30 -4.18 8.93
N THR A 98 -31.12 -4.78 8.97
CA THR A 98 -29.87 -4.10 9.31
C THR A 98 -28.84 -4.37 8.22
N TYR A 99 -27.98 -3.40 7.94
CA TYR A 99 -26.85 -3.57 7.04
C TYR A 99 -25.70 -2.67 7.44
N ARG A 100 -24.48 -3.03 7.03
CA ARG A 100 -23.31 -2.17 7.15
C ARG A 100 -23.17 -1.32 5.89
N TYR A 101 -22.91 -0.03 6.08
CA TYR A 101 -22.65 0.88 4.96
C TYR A 101 -21.20 1.34 4.95
N ARG A 102 -20.69 1.58 3.75
CA ARG A 102 -19.51 2.40 3.48
C ARG A 102 -19.93 3.43 2.44
N VAL A 103 -19.85 4.70 2.80
CA VAL A 103 -20.24 5.82 1.94
C VAL A 103 -19.07 6.78 1.83
N ARG A 104 -18.90 7.36 0.64
CA ARG A 104 -17.84 8.33 0.37
C ARG A 104 -18.41 9.63 -0.18
N TYR A 105 -17.95 10.74 0.39
CA TYR A 105 -18.15 12.08 -0.12
C TYR A 105 -16.78 12.70 -0.33
N ALA A 106 -16.35 12.74 -1.58
CA ALA A 106 -15.06 13.24 -1.98
C ALA A 106 -13.91 12.44 -1.30
N SER A 107 -13.21 13.03 -0.32
CA SER A 107 -12.13 12.40 0.47
C SER A 107 -12.62 11.86 1.82
N ASP A 108 -13.84 12.20 2.25
CA ASP A 108 -14.44 11.71 3.48
C ASP A 108 -15.09 10.34 3.23
N GLU A 109 -14.59 9.30 3.90
CA GLU A 109 -15.15 7.95 3.89
C GLU A 109 -15.75 7.66 5.26
N GLN A 110 -17.05 7.38 5.28
CA GLN A 110 -17.78 7.02 6.49
C GLN A 110 -18.24 5.57 6.41
N THR A 111 -18.07 4.85 7.51
CA THR A 111 -18.58 3.48 7.66
C THR A 111 -19.52 3.42 8.85
N GLY A 112 -20.44 2.46 8.84
CA GLY A 112 -21.42 2.37 9.91
C GLY A 112 -22.43 1.25 9.76
N VAL A 113 -23.44 1.28 10.62
CA VAL A 113 -24.60 0.39 10.58
C VAL A 113 -25.84 1.24 10.30
N SER A 114 -26.69 0.72 9.43
CA SER A 114 -27.98 1.32 9.09
C SER A 114 -29.07 0.30 9.32
N GLU A 115 -30.19 0.77 9.87
CA GLU A 115 -31.40 -0.02 10.04
C GLU A 115 -32.47 0.47 9.08
N ARG A 116 -33.35 -0.45 8.68
CA ARG A 116 -34.53 -0.17 7.86
C ARG A 116 -35.75 -0.89 8.40
N LEU A 117 -36.88 -0.22 8.34
CA LEU A 117 -38.19 -0.86 8.47
C LEU A 117 -38.88 -0.81 7.12
N PHE A 118 -39.19 -1.98 6.57
CA PHE A 118 -39.91 -2.16 5.32
C PHE A 118 -41.36 -2.53 5.63
N VAL A 119 -42.30 -1.87 4.96
CA VAL A 119 -43.74 -2.10 5.13
C VAL A 119 -44.40 -2.35 3.79
N ARG A 120 -45.35 -3.28 3.74
CA ARG A 120 -46.19 -3.53 2.57
C ARG A 120 -47.37 -2.57 2.59
N THR A 121 -47.59 -1.87 1.49
CA THR A 121 -48.73 -0.97 1.28
C THR A 121 -49.48 -1.38 0.01
N ASP A 122 -50.64 -0.77 -0.24
CA ASP A 122 -51.40 -0.98 -1.49
C ASP A 122 -50.59 -0.58 -2.74
N ALA A 123 -49.64 0.34 -2.58
CA ALA A 123 -48.71 0.77 -3.63
C ALA A 123 -47.41 -0.08 -3.66
N GLY A 124 -47.40 -1.23 -2.99
CA GLY A 124 -46.26 -2.13 -2.85
C GLY A 124 -45.40 -1.84 -1.62
N TRP A 125 -44.24 -2.51 -1.56
CA TRP A 125 -43.30 -2.37 -0.44
C TRP A 125 -42.65 -0.99 -0.41
N LYS A 126 -42.51 -0.42 0.79
CA LYS A 126 -41.91 0.89 1.06
C LYS A 126 -40.98 0.85 2.27
N ILE A 127 -39.99 1.74 2.31
CA ILE A 127 -39.14 2.00 3.47
C ILE A 127 -39.84 3.02 4.36
N ALA A 128 -40.26 2.61 5.56
CA ALA A 128 -40.92 3.45 6.55
C ALA A 128 -39.96 4.07 7.58
N MET A 129 -38.79 3.47 7.76
CA MET A 129 -37.74 3.98 8.63
C MET A 129 -36.38 3.74 7.99
N THR A 130 -35.46 4.70 8.13
CA THR A 130 -34.04 4.53 7.80
C THR A 130 -33.17 5.20 8.87
N SER A 131 -32.12 4.53 9.33
CA SER A 131 -31.14 5.10 10.26
C SER A 131 -29.72 5.06 9.68
N ALA A 132 -28.78 5.83 10.24
CA ALA A 132 -27.35 5.69 9.98
C ALA A 132 -26.57 6.02 11.25
N PHE A 133 -25.79 5.03 11.73
CA PHE A 133 -24.92 5.17 12.88
C PHE A 133 -23.47 4.90 12.47
N PRO A 134 -22.53 5.80 12.75
CA PRO A 134 -21.12 5.59 12.40
C PRO A 134 -20.56 4.39 13.15
N ALA A 135 -19.68 3.64 12.49
CA ALA A 135 -18.93 2.56 13.10
C ALA A 135 -17.90 3.15 14.07
N MET A 136 -17.62 2.44 15.17
CA MET A 136 -16.49 2.83 16.01
C MET A 136 -15.18 2.61 15.23
N PRO A 137 -14.18 3.49 15.39
CA PRO A 137 -12.85 3.27 14.83
C PRO A 137 -12.32 1.87 15.15
N GLY A 138 -11.72 1.19 14.17
CA GLY A 138 -11.24 -0.18 14.30
C GLY A 138 -12.29 -1.28 14.17
N THR A 139 -13.57 -0.95 13.88
CA THR A 139 -14.57 -1.97 13.54
C THR A 139 -14.16 -2.70 12.26
N PRO A 140 -14.00 -4.04 12.28
CA PRO A 140 -13.55 -4.77 11.10
C PRO A 140 -14.56 -4.71 9.95
N PRO A 141 -14.10 -4.79 8.69
CA PRO A 141 -15.00 -4.81 7.55
C PRO A 141 -15.93 -6.04 7.59
N PRO A 142 -17.15 -5.93 7.05
CA PRO A 142 -18.06 -7.05 6.94
C PRO A 142 -17.43 -8.25 6.21
N PRO A 143 -17.77 -9.48 6.61
CA PRO A 143 -17.26 -10.68 5.96
C PRO A 143 -17.58 -10.73 4.46
N ARG A 144 -16.57 -11.09 3.66
CA ARG A 144 -16.69 -11.23 2.19
C ARG A 144 -16.13 -12.56 1.75
N VAL A 145 -16.63 -13.06 0.64
CA VAL A 145 -16.04 -14.22 -0.05
C VAL A 145 -15.84 -13.87 -1.51
N ILE A 146 -14.67 -14.19 -2.05
CA ILE A 146 -14.39 -14.09 -3.48
C ILE A 146 -14.42 -15.52 -4.04
N VAL A 147 -15.25 -15.77 -5.05
CA VAL A 147 -15.48 -17.11 -5.62
C VAL A 147 -15.13 -17.17 -7.10
N GLY A 148 -14.51 -18.26 -7.55
CA GLY A 148 -14.29 -18.54 -8.98
C GLY A 148 -13.04 -17.92 -9.60
N ALA A 149 -12.22 -17.20 -8.83
CA ALA A 149 -10.94 -16.67 -9.30
C ALA A 149 -9.84 -17.74 -9.30
N THR A 150 -8.73 -17.48 -10.01
CA THR A 150 -7.51 -18.30 -9.87
C THR A 150 -6.61 -17.70 -8.80
N LEU A 151 -6.29 -18.47 -7.75
CA LEU A 151 -5.47 -18.02 -6.62
C LEU A 151 -4.00 -18.34 -6.85
N VAL A 152 -3.15 -17.32 -6.75
CA VAL A 152 -1.70 -17.41 -6.58
C VAL A 152 -1.41 -17.00 -5.14
N ASP A 153 -1.03 -17.93 -4.27
CA ASP A 153 -0.97 -17.68 -2.82
C ASP A 153 0.31 -16.97 -2.35
N GLY A 154 1.28 -16.74 -3.23
CA GLY A 154 2.58 -16.15 -2.93
C GLY A 154 3.58 -17.09 -2.25
N THR A 155 3.23 -18.36 -2.06
CA THR A 155 4.14 -19.36 -1.46
C THR A 155 5.13 -19.94 -2.46
N GLY A 156 4.84 -19.78 -3.76
CA GLY A 156 5.53 -20.43 -4.87
C GLY A 156 4.86 -21.72 -5.34
N ALA A 157 3.77 -22.14 -4.68
CA ALA A 157 2.95 -23.27 -5.12
C ALA A 157 2.22 -22.97 -6.44
N ALA A 158 1.76 -24.04 -7.10
CA ALA A 158 0.97 -23.92 -8.32
C ALA A 158 -0.35 -23.17 -8.06
N PRO A 159 -0.84 -22.36 -9.02
CA PRO A 159 -2.10 -21.65 -8.86
C PRO A 159 -3.30 -22.57 -8.63
N VAL A 160 -4.24 -22.15 -7.80
CA VAL A 160 -5.49 -22.87 -7.52
C VAL A 160 -6.62 -22.26 -8.33
N ALA A 161 -7.07 -22.95 -9.38
CA ALA A 161 -8.23 -22.55 -10.17
C ALA A 161 -9.54 -22.72 -9.40
N ASP A 162 -10.55 -21.90 -9.75
CA ASP A 162 -11.89 -21.91 -9.12
C ASP A 162 -11.83 -21.79 -7.59
N ALA A 163 -10.93 -20.92 -7.11
CA ALA A 163 -10.68 -20.73 -5.70
C ALA A 163 -11.81 -19.94 -5.03
N THR A 164 -11.97 -20.23 -3.74
CA THR A 164 -12.79 -19.51 -2.78
C THR A 164 -11.85 -18.88 -1.75
N VAL A 165 -11.92 -17.56 -1.58
CA VAL A 165 -11.15 -16.81 -0.57
C VAL A 165 -12.13 -16.09 0.35
N VAL A 166 -12.13 -16.47 1.62
CA VAL A 166 -13.03 -15.92 2.64
C VAL A 166 -12.27 -14.91 3.50
N LEU A 167 -12.79 -13.69 3.56
CA LEU A 167 -12.26 -12.57 4.32
C LEU A 167 -13.20 -12.31 5.51
N ARG A 168 -12.65 -12.32 6.72
CA ARG A 168 -13.39 -12.06 7.95
C ARG A 168 -12.49 -11.35 8.95
N ASP A 169 -13.02 -10.31 9.59
CA ASP A 169 -12.33 -9.54 10.62
C ASP A 169 -10.94 -9.04 10.19
N GLY A 170 -10.84 -8.60 8.94
CA GLY A 170 -9.59 -8.13 8.32
C GLY A 170 -8.54 -9.21 8.07
N LYS A 171 -8.91 -10.49 8.20
CA LYS A 171 -8.04 -11.65 8.01
C LYS A 171 -8.59 -12.62 6.97
N ILE A 172 -7.72 -13.49 6.49
CA ILE A 172 -8.06 -14.62 5.64
C ILE A 172 -8.58 -15.75 6.54
N GLU A 173 -9.87 -16.04 6.46
CA GLU A 173 -10.48 -17.17 7.16
C GLU A 173 -10.18 -18.50 6.42
N CYS A 174 -10.19 -18.45 5.09
CA CYS A 174 -9.89 -19.58 4.21
C CYS A 174 -9.44 -19.12 2.82
N ALA A 175 -8.57 -19.89 2.15
CA ALA A 175 -8.14 -19.63 0.78
C ALA A 175 -7.89 -20.95 0.02
N GLY A 176 -8.32 -21.01 -1.24
CA GLY A 176 -8.24 -22.21 -2.07
C GLY A 176 -9.61 -22.90 -2.16
N ARG A 177 -9.71 -24.17 -1.76
CA ARG A 177 -10.97 -24.92 -1.82
C ARG A 177 -11.65 -24.92 -0.45
N CYS A 178 -12.66 -24.08 -0.29
CA CYS A 178 -13.34 -23.85 0.98
C CYS A 178 -14.86 -23.81 0.79
N ALA A 179 -15.62 -24.24 1.80
CA ALA A 179 -17.06 -23.98 1.83
C ALA A 179 -17.34 -22.48 2.01
N ILE A 180 -18.40 -21.97 1.39
CA ILE A 180 -18.85 -20.59 1.57
C ILE A 180 -19.63 -20.51 2.90
N PRO A 181 -19.15 -19.75 3.91
CA PRO A 181 -19.87 -19.62 5.17
C PRO A 181 -21.18 -18.84 5.02
N ALA A 182 -22.12 -19.02 5.94
CA ALA A 182 -23.29 -18.15 6.00
C ALA A 182 -22.92 -16.71 6.40
N GLY A 183 -23.74 -15.74 6.01
CA GLY A 183 -23.56 -14.33 6.41
C GLY A 183 -22.35 -13.64 5.79
N VAL A 184 -21.88 -14.09 4.62
CA VAL A 184 -20.79 -13.44 3.86
C VAL A 184 -21.35 -12.80 2.60
N THR A 185 -20.79 -11.65 2.21
CA THR A 185 -21.10 -11.04 0.91
C THR A 185 -20.28 -11.72 -0.18
N VAL A 186 -20.94 -12.28 -1.20
CA VAL A 186 -20.29 -12.98 -2.31
C VAL A 186 -19.84 -11.99 -3.39
N VAL A 187 -18.58 -12.11 -3.81
CA VAL A 187 -17.96 -11.38 -4.92
C VAL A 187 -17.58 -12.40 -6.00
N ASP A 188 -18.10 -12.20 -7.21
CA ASP A 188 -17.74 -13.03 -8.37
C ASP A 188 -16.33 -12.67 -8.86
N GLY A 189 -15.42 -13.62 -8.77
CA GLY A 189 -14.03 -13.52 -9.20
C GLY A 189 -13.72 -14.26 -10.49
N ARG A 190 -14.72 -14.81 -11.19
CA ARG A 190 -14.49 -15.58 -12.42
C ARG A 190 -13.73 -14.77 -13.47
N GLY A 191 -12.71 -15.40 -14.05
CA GLY A 191 -11.80 -14.76 -15.03
C GLY A 191 -10.77 -13.80 -14.42
N LEU A 192 -10.76 -13.64 -13.09
CA LEU A 192 -9.77 -12.85 -12.37
C LEU A 192 -8.74 -13.73 -11.67
N TRP A 193 -7.63 -13.10 -11.29
CA TRP A 193 -6.54 -13.70 -10.53
C TRP A 193 -6.41 -13.02 -9.18
N ILE A 194 -6.23 -13.79 -8.11
CA ILE A 194 -5.97 -13.27 -6.75
C ILE A 194 -4.51 -13.54 -6.40
N ALA A 195 -3.81 -12.53 -5.91
CA ALA A 195 -2.48 -12.65 -5.33
C ALA A 195 -2.42 -11.94 -3.96
N PRO A 196 -1.41 -12.20 -3.10
CA PRO A 196 -1.17 -11.33 -1.95
C PRO A 196 -0.91 -9.91 -2.45
N GLY A 197 -1.29 -8.92 -1.64
CA GLY A 197 -0.92 -7.54 -1.93
C GLY A 197 0.61 -7.39 -2.00
N LEU A 198 1.07 -6.53 -2.91
CA LEU A 198 2.49 -6.34 -3.14
C LEU A 198 3.14 -5.70 -1.91
N VAL A 199 4.39 -6.09 -1.66
CA VAL A 199 5.22 -5.56 -0.58
C VAL A 199 6.46 -4.90 -1.19
N ASP A 200 6.55 -3.58 -1.08
CA ASP A 200 7.73 -2.82 -1.51
C ASP A 200 8.72 -2.72 -0.35
N ALA A 201 9.79 -3.52 -0.39
CA ALA A 201 10.74 -3.64 0.71
C ALA A 201 11.76 -2.49 0.80
N HIS A 202 11.64 -1.46 -0.05
CA HIS A 202 12.55 -0.32 -0.04
C HIS A 202 11.88 0.93 -0.61
N VAL A 203 11.46 1.83 0.27
CA VAL A 203 10.95 3.17 -0.09
C VAL A 203 11.56 4.24 0.82
N HIS A 204 11.28 5.50 0.50
CA HIS A 204 11.66 6.69 1.27
C HIS A 204 10.50 7.69 1.31
N PHE A 205 9.84 7.85 2.46
CA PHE A 205 8.75 8.83 2.62
C PHE A 205 9.27 10.27 2.74
N SER A 206 10.54 10.46 3.11
CA SER A 206 11.23 11.76 3.12
C SER A 206 11.85 12.13 1.77
N GLN A 207 11.29 11.61 0.67
CA GLN A 207 11.70 11.95 -0.69
C GLN A 207 10.46 11.99 -1.58
N THR A 208 10.50 12.79 -2.65
CA THR A 208 9.31 13.15 -3.44
C THR A 208 9.16 12.35 -4.74
N GLY A 209 10.18 11.61 -5.16
CA GLY A 209 10.28 11.05 -6.51
C GLY A 209 10.85 12.04 -7.54
N TRP A 210 11.31 13.23 -7.11
CA TRP A 210 11.88 14.26 -7.98
C TRP A 210 13.05 15.02 -7.30
N ALA A 211 13.62 16.00 -8.01
CA ALA A 211 14.81 16.77 -7.62
C ALA A 211 14.65 17.55 -6.30
N ASP A 212 13.44 17.98 -5.94
CA ASP A 212 13.20 18.78 -4.74
C ASP A 212 13.41 18.00 -3.43
N GLY A 213 13.16 16.68 -3.42
CA GLY A 213 13.54 15.78 -2.34
C GLY A 213 14.99 15.29 -2.41
N ARG A 214 15.72 15.63 -3.49
CA ARG A 214 17.10 15.20 -3.75
C ARG A 214 17.93 16.35 -4.34
N PRO A 215 18.16 17.43 -3.57
CA PRO A 215 18.93 18.58 -4.04
C PRO A 215 20.41 18.24 -4.27
N ASP A 216 20.89 17.09 -3.79
CA ASP A 216 22.19 16.51 -4.11
C ASP A 216 22.26 15.94 -5.53
N ALA A 217 21.11 15.64 -6.15
CA ALA A 217 21.03 15.16 -7.53
C ALA A 217 20.89 16.32 -8.53
N LEU A 218 20.03 17.28 -8.22
CA LEU A 218 19.82 18.51 -8.98
C LEU A 218 19.31 19.59 -8.02
N ASP A 219 20.11 20.64 -7.81
CA ASP A 219 19.77 21.67 -6.84
C ASP A 219 18.66 22.60 -7.37
N VAL A 220 17.46 22.43 -6.82
CA VAL A 220 16.28 23.26 -7.11
C VAL A 220 15.83 24.07 -5.89
N ARG A 221 16.67 24.19 -4.85
CA ARG A 221 16.29 24.77 -3.55
C ARG A 221 15.89 26.25 -3.61
N ALA A 222 16.33 26.97 -4.64
CA ALA A 222 15.90 28.34 -4.86
C ALA A 222 14.39 28.46 -5.15
N ALA A 223 13.79 27.45 -5.80
CA ALA A 223 12.36 27.37 -6.07
C ALA A 223 11.62 26.52 -5.02
N HIS A 224 12.28 25.45 -4.54
CA HIS A 224 11.72 24.48 -3.61
C HIS A 224 12.63 24.33 -2.39
N PRO A 225 12.57 25.24 -1.40
CA PRO A 225 13.40 25.15 -0.20
C PRO A 225 13.24 23.79 0.49
N TYR A 226 14.36 23.13 0.77
CA TYR A 226 14.38 21.73 1.20
C TYR A 226 13.64 21.53 2.53
N GLU A 227 13.77 22.48 3.46
CA GLU A 227 13.08 22.49 4.74
C GLU A 227 11.55 22.51 4.59
N ASN A 228 11.04 23.23 3.57
CA ASN A 228 9.61 23.28 3.29
C ASN A 228 9.13 21.98 2.65
N VAL A 229 9.94 21.37 1.79
CA VAL A 229 9.65 20.06 1.17
C VAL A 229 9.53 19.00 2.27
N GLU A 230 10.50 18.93 3.19
CA GLU A 230 10.46 17.97 4.30
C GLU A 230 9.30 18.24 5.29
N ALA A 231 8.95 19.51 5.53
CA ALA A 231 7.78 19.85 6.34
C ALA A 231 6.47 19.35 5.70
N ASP A 232 6.30 19.58 4.39
CA ASP A 232 5.15 19.09 3.60
C ASP A 232 5.07 17.56 3.62
N LEU A 233 6.19 16.85 3.44
CA LEU A 233 6.22 15.39 3.49
C LEU A 233 5.85 14.82 4.86
N LYS A 234 6.27 15.50 5.94
CA LYS A 234 5.96 15.12 7.32
C LYS A 234 4.49 15.38 7.67
N GLU A 235 3.91 16.46 7.15
CA GLU A 235 2.51 16.83 7.36
C GLU A 235 1.54 15.99 6.51
N HIS A 236 1.95 15.65 5.28
CA HIS A 236 1.09 15.03 4.27
C HIS A 236 1.63 13.71 3.69
N PRO A 237 2.06 12.71 4.49
CA PRO A 237 2.57 11.44 3.96
C PRO A 237 1.49 10.59 3.25
N GLU A 238 0.21 10.85 3.52
CA GLU A 238 -0.94 10.10 2.98
C GLU A 238 -1.08 10.16 1.46
N ARG A 239 -0.51 11.19 0.82
CA ARG A 239 -0.47 11.30 -0.64
C ARG A 239 0.21 10.11 -1.31
N PHE A 240 1.20 9.51 -0.65
CA PHE A 240 1.89 8.33 -1.16
C PHE A 240 1.18 7.02 -0.82
N PHE A 241 0.41 6.98 0.27
CA PHE A 241 -0.40 5.80 0.64
C PHE A 241 -1.39 5.44 -0.45
N ARG A 242 -2.09 6.46 -0.99
CA ARG A 242 -2.99 6.27 -2.13
C ARG A 242 -2.24 5.72 -3.34
N SER A 243 -1.09 6.31 -3.67
CA SER A 243 -0.29 5.92 -4.82
C SER A 243 0.16 4.45 -4.72
N GLN A 244 0.55 4.02 -3.52
CA GLN A 244 0.91 2.64 -3.19
C GLN A 244 -0.28 1.69 -3.29
N LEU A 245 -1.39 1.95 -2.58
CA LEU A 245 -2.59 1.11 -2.62
C LEU A 245 -3.17 1.03 -4.03
N CYS A 246 -3.26 2.14 -4.76
CA CYS A 246 -3.73 2.17 -6.15
C CYS A 246 -2.85 1.31 -7.06
N SER A 247 -1.57 1.13 -6.71
CA SER A 247 -0.64 0.28 -7.46
C SER A 247 -0.61 -1.18 -6.98
N GLY A 248 -1.53 -1.59 -6.11
CA GLY A 248 -1.56 -2.95 -5.54
C GLY A 248 -0.59 -3.19 -4.38
N VAL A 249 0.11 -2.15 -3.91
CA VAL A 249 1.08 -2.22 -2.81
C VAL A 249 0.36 -2.02 -1.48
N THR A 250 0.30 -3.07 -0.67
CA THR A 250 -0.39 -3.08 0.64
C THR A 250 0.57 -3.01 1.82
N SER A 251 1.88 -3.12 1.59
CA SER A 251 2.89 -3.01 2.63
C SER A 251 4.18 -2.40 2.07
N VAL A 252 4.85 -1.58 2.87
CA VAL A 252 6.09 -0.90 2.48
C VAL A 252 7.09 -0.86 3.62
N PHE A 253 8.38 -0.92 3.28
CA PHE A 253 9.47 -0.69 4.22
C PHE A 253 10.20 0.60 3.87
N ASP A 254 10.01 1.64 4.68
CA ASP A 254 10.89 2.81 4.67
C ASP A 254 12.21 2.46 5.36
N VAL A 255 13.26 2.23 4.58
CA VAL A 255 14.55 1.81 5.12
C VAL A 255 15.54 2.96 5.27
N GLY A 256 15.08 4.22 5.18
CA GLY A 256 15.92 5.40 5.38
C GLY A 256 15.15 6.71 5.26
N GLY A 257 15.19 7.53 6.30
CA GLY A 257 14.52 8.83 6.29
C GLY A 257 14.78 9.59 7.59
N TYR A 258 13.83 10.39 8.03
CA TYR A 258 13.91 11.09 9.33
C TYR A 258 13.21 10.32 10.43
N ALA A 259 13.41 10.74 11.69
CA ALA A 259 12.79 10.10 12.86
C ALA A 259 11.25 10.08 12.81
N TRP A 260 10.62 11.04 12.12
CA TRP A 260 9.16 11.09 12.00
C TRP A 260 8.58 9.90 11.22
N THR A 261 9.34 9.29 10.29
CA THR A 261 8.89 8.11 9.54
C THR A 261 8.63 6.90 10.44
N VAL A 262 9.40 6.76 11.53
CA VAL A 262 9.24 5.67 12.51
C VAL A 262 7.86 5.70 13.17
N SER A 263 7.33 6.91 13.42
CA SER A 263 5.98 7.06 14.00
C SER A 263 4.86 6.59 13.08
N MET A 264 5.08 6.54 11.75
CA MET A 264 4.08 6.08 10.79
C MET A 264 3.76 4.60 10.96
N ALA A 265 4.76 3.77 11.27
CA ALA A 265 4.57 2.33 11.48
C ALA A 265 3.54 2.03 12.59
N HIS A 266 3.44 2.91 13.58
CA HIS A 266 2.44 2.81 14.64
C HIS A 266 1.10 3.45 14.26
N ARG A 267 1.12 4.67 13.69
CA ARG A 267 -0.10 5.43 13.35
C ARG A 267 -0.96 4.73 12.29
N GLU A 268 -0.31 4.15 11.29
CA GLU A 268 -0.98 3.68 10.08
C GLU A 268 -1.28 2.17 10.07
N ARG A 269 -0.94 1.46 11.16
CA ARG A 269 -1.02 0.00 11.20
C ARG A 269 -2.42 -0.54 10.90
N GLU A 270 -3.43 0.12 11.48
CA GLU A 270 -4.85 -0.24 11.37
C GLU A 270 -5.61 0.62 10.34
N ASP A 271 -4.97 1.63 9.74
CA ASP A 271 -5.61 2.43 8.69
C ASP A 271 -5.61 1.65 7.38
N THR A 272 -6.79 1.20 6.96
CA THR A 272 -6.96 0.47 5.69
C THR A 272 -6.81 1.35 4.45
N ARG A 273 -6.68 2.67 4.62
CA ARG A 273 -6.35 3.66 3.57
C ARG A 273 -4.84 3.86 3.44
N ALA A 274 -4.06 3.27 4.33
CA ALA A 274 -2.61 3.22 4.28
C ALA A 274 -2.11 1.79 3.99
N PRO A 275 -0.98 1.65 3.27
CA PRO A 275 -0.25 0.40 3.32
C PRO A 275 0.31 0.21 4.73
N ARG A 276 0.56 -1.04 5.10
CA ARG A 276 1.32 -1.34 6.31
C ARG A 276 2.72 -0.75 6.17
N VAL A 277 3.12 0.11 7.10
CA VAL A 277 4.46 0.72 7.09
C VAL A 277 5.34 0.00 8.10
N ALA A 278 6.56 -0.35 7.67
CA ALA A 278 7.69 -0.53 8.56
C ALA A 278 8.72 0.58 8.31
N ALA A 279 9.50 0.98 9.31
CA ALA A 279 10.44 2.08 9.17
C ALA A 279 11.76 1.89 9.97
N ALA A 280 12.88 2.22 9.33
CA ALA A 280 14.22 2.25 9.94
C ALA A 280 14.58 3.63 10.51
N GLY A 281 13.98 4.71 9.99
CA GLY A 281 14.32 6.07 10.39
C GLY A 281 15.67 6.54 9.84
N PRO A 282 16.41 7.40 10.58
CA PRO A 282 17.72 7.90 10.15
C PRO A 282 18.75 6.81 9.85
N LEU A 283 19.57 7.05 8.83
CA LEU A 283 20.62 6.14 8.39
C LEU A 283 21.92 6.43 9.14
N LEU A 284 22.64 5.37 9.53
CA LEU A 284 24.06 5.47 9.85
C LEU A 284 24.84 5.57 8.55
N SER A 285 25.79 6.49 8.42
CA SER A 285 26.47 6.75 7.14
C SER A 285 27.97 6.83 7.34
N THR A 286 28.74 6.06 6.55
CA THR A 286 30.21 6.18 6.57
C THR A 286 30.69 7.51 6.00
N LEU A 287 29.83 8.20 5.26
CA LEU A 287 30.05 9.54 4.74
C LEU A 287 29.33 10.58 5.62
N ASP A 288 30.03 11.66 5.99
CA ASP A 288 29.37 12.84 6.57
C ASP A 288 28.60 13.57 5.47
N HIS A 289 27.30 13.28 5.38
CA HIS A 289 26.46 13.74 4.28
C HIS A 289 25.63 14.96 4.71
N TRP A 290 25.64 15.99 3.86
CA TRP A 290 25.08 17.30 4.20
C TRP A 290 23.56 17.37 4.11
N LEU A 291 22.90 16.40 3.47
CA LEU A 291 21.44 16.36 3.30
C LEU A 291 20.74 16.04 4.64
N ASN A 292 20.66 17.06 5.47
CA ASN A 292 20.13 17.04 6.83
C ASN A 292 19.39 18.36 7.08
N LEU A 293 18.41 18.34 7.99
CA LEU A 293 17.78 19.58 8.46
C LEU A 293 18.62 20.20 9.58
N PRO A 294 18.48 21.50 9.90
CA PRO A 294 19.21 22.09 11.01
C PRO A 294 19.03 21.33 12.33
N ALA A 295 17.79 20.96 12.66
CA ALA A 295 17.40 20.31 13.92
C ALA A 295 17.21 18.79 13.85
N GLU A 296 17.12 18.21 12.66
CA GLU A 296 16.88 16.77 12.47
C GLU A 296 17.96 16.16 11.57
N ARG A 297 18.23 14.87 11.76
CA ARG A 297 19.20 14.14 10.93
C ARG A 297 18.49 13.01 10.19
N GLN A 298 18.77 12.94 8.89
CA GLN A 298 18.52 11.78 8.05
C GLN A 298 19.79 10.93 7.94
N PHE A 299 20.96 11.56 7.87
CA PHE A 299 22.26 10.87 7.86
C PHE A 299 23.03 11.17 9.15
N MET A 300 23.32 10.13 9.91
CA MET A 300 24.12 10.17 11.13
C MET A 300 25.50 9.57 10.84
N LEU A 301 26.56 10.34 11.06
CA LEU A 301 27.92 9.91 10.76
C LEU A 301 28.32 8.66 11.58
N LEU A 302 28.75 7.63 10.87
CA LEU A 302 29.30 6.37 11.37
C LEU A 302 30.80 6.35 11.04
N LYS A 303 31.62 6.73 12.01
CA LYS A 303 33.07 6.85 11.84
C LYS A 303 33.87 5.83 12.66
N ASP A 304 33.26 5.24 13.67
CA ASP A 304 33.90 4.36 14.65
C ASP A 304 32.86 3.54 15.44
N ALA A 305 33.34 2.73 16.40
CA ALA A 305 32.47 1.92 17.24
C ALA A 305 31.63 2.73 18.24
N GLU A 306 32.05 3.94 18.60
CA GLU A 306 31.29 4.80 19.51
C GLU A 306 30.08 5.42 18.81
N SER A 307 30.27 5.96 17.61
CA SER A 307 29.20 6.45 16.76
C SER A 307 28.23 5.33 16.36
N ALA A 308 28.72 4.11 16.12
CA ALA A 308 27.89 2.93 15.92
C ALA A 308 26.97 2.66 17.13
N ARG A 309 27.54 2.58 18.33
CA ARG A 309 26.80 2.32 19.57
C ARG A 309 25.76 3.40 19.85
N THR A 310 26.14 4.67 19.77
CA THR A 310 25.25 5.80 20.04
C THR A 310 24.14 5.89 19.00
N GLY A 311 24.45 5.71 17.71
CA GLY A 311 23.48 5.73 16.63
C GLY A 311 22.46 4.60 16.74
N VAL A 312 22.90 3.36 16.98
CA VAL A 312 21.99 2.23 17.18
C VAL A 312 21.13 2.39 18.44
N ALA A 313 21.71 2.88 19.54
CA ALA A 313 20.96 3.16 20.75
C ALA A 313 19.85 4.22 20.52
N TYR A 314 20.16 5.27 19.76
CA TYR A 314 19.18 6.28 19.37
C TYR A 314 18.06 5.68 18.50
N LEU A 315 18.39 4.93 17.45
CA LEU A 315 17.40 4.28 16.59
C LEU A 315 16.47 3.35 17.37
N LYS A 316 17.03 2.56 18.31
CA LYS A 316 16.23 1.74 19.22
C LYS A 316 15.32 2.59 20.11
N SER A 317 15.80 3.72 20.61
CA SER A 317 15.03 4.59 21.52
C SER A 317 13.81 5.23 20.86
N ILE A 318 13.85 5.49 19.55
CA ILE A 318 12.73 6.05 18.79
C ILE A 318 11.79 4.98 18.21
N GLY A 319 12.09 3.70 18.44
CA GLY A 319 11.26 2.57 17.97
C GLY A 319 11.55 2.09 16.55
N ALA A 320 12.74 2.38 15.99
CA ALA A 320 13.12 1.90 14.67
C ALA A 320 13.04 0.37 14.58
N GLN A 321 12.55 -0.15 13.46
CA GLN A 321 12.38 -1.59 13.24
C GLN A 321 13.61 -2.25 12.61
N ALA A 322 14.60 -1.46 12.20
CA ALA A 322 15.88 -1.90 11.68
C ALA A 322 16.95 -0.82 11.85
N VAL A 323 18.21 -1.21 11.71
CA VAL A 323 19.34 -0.29 11.57
C VAL A 323 19.74 -0.26 10.10
N LYS A 324 19.73 0.92 9.48
CA LYS A 324 20.25 1.11 8.12
C LYS A 324 21.65 1.70 8.16
N VAL A 325 22.58 1.08 7.44
CA VAL A 325 23.90 1.64 7.14
C VAL A 325 23.97 2.02 5.65
N TRP A 326 24.20 3.30 5.38
CA TRP A 326 24.59 3.81 4.08
C TRP A 326 26.11 3.70 3.93
N TYR A 327 26.57 2.57 3.40
CA TYR A 327 28.00 2.28 3.30
C TYR A 327 28.55 2.77 1.96
N ILE A 328 29.16 3.96 1.99
CA ILE A 328 29.83 4.59 0.86
C ILE A 328 31.35 4.54 1.06
N VAL A 329 32.04 4.07 0.04
CA VAL A 329 33.50 4.07 -0.07
C VAL A 329 33.92 5.10 -1.12
N ARG A 330 35.03 5.78 -0.84
CA ARG A 330 35.64 6.79 -1.71
C ARG A 330 37.16 6.61 -1.72
N PRO A 331 37.90 7.21 -2.65
CA PRO A 331 39.36 7.16 -2.64
C PRO A 331 40.00 7.60 -1.30
N ASP A 332 39.37 8.54 -0.60
CA ASP A 332 39.78 9.05 0.72
C ASP A 332 39.20 8.26 1.92
N LEU A 333 38.28 7.33 1.65
CA LEU A 333 37.63 6.47 2.64
C LEU A 333 37.52 5.05 2.08
N ALA A 334 38.66 4.35 2.09
CA ALA A 334 38.77 2.98 1.58
C ALA A 334 37.95 1.96 2.41
N VAL A 335 37.73 0.78 1.83
CA VAL A 335 37.02 -0.34 2.47
C VAL A 335 37.68 -0.69 3.82
N GLU A 336 39.01 -0.75 3.86
CA GLU A 336 39.79 -1.13 5.04
C GLU A 336 39.58 -0.15 6.20
N THR A 337 39.59 1.15 5.92
CA THR A 337 39.43 2.22 6.91
C THR A 337 38.00 2.26 7.46
N SER A 338 37.00 2.01 6.62
CA SER A 338 35.58 2.07 6.98
C SER A 338 35.04 0.78 7.61
N THR A 339 35.67 -0.36 7.33
CA THR A 339 35.25 -1.69 7.80
C THR A 339 35.01 -1.78 9.32
N PRO A 340 35.90 -1.28 10.20
CA PRO A 340 35.70 -1.40 11.65
C PRO A 340 34.40 -0.77 12.13
N ALA A 341 34.01 0.39 11.57
CA ALA A 341 32.79 1.08 11.95
C ALA A 341 31.53 0.32 11.49
N VAL A 342 31.56 -0.25 10.28
CA VAL A 342 30.44 -1.06 9.74
C VAL A 342 30.26 -2.36 10.53
N LEU A 343 31.35 -3.05 10.87
CA LEU A 343 31.31 -4.24 11.73
C LEU A 343 30.77 -3.91 13.12
N ALA A 344 31.18 -2.77 13.70
CA ALA A 344 30.66 -2.31 14.98
C ALA A 344 29.15 -2.00 14.91
N ALA A 345 28.67 -1.37 13.84
CA ALA A 345 27.24 -1.11 13.64
C ALA A 345 26.43 -2.42 13.58
N GLY A 346 26.94 -3.44 12.89
CA GLY A 346 26.31 -4.76 12.86
C GLY A 346 26.27 -5.46 14.22
N GLU A 347 27.35 -5.40 14.98
CA GLU A 347 27.42 -5.96 16.33
C GLU A 347 26.46 -5.24 17.30
N GLU A 348 26.36 -3.91 17.23
CA GLU A 348 25.43 -3.14 18.05
C GLU A 348 23.98 -3.37 17.63
N ALA A 349 23.68 -3.49 16.33
CA ALA A 349 22.35 -3.85 15.84
C ALA A 349 21.91 -5.22 16.39
N ARG A 350 22.82 -6.20 16.36
CA ARG A 350 22.59 -7.54 16.92
C ARG A 350 22.33 -7.49 18.43
N LYS A 351 23.10 -6.73 19.21
CA LYS A 351 22.86 -6.52 20.66
C LYS A 351 21.51 -5.82 20.91
N ALA A 352 21.13 -4.90 20.03
CA ALA A 352 19.87 -4.19 20.09
C ALA A 352 18.66 -5.06 19.75
N GLY A 353 18.87 -6.19 19.06
CA GLY A 353 17.81 -7.06 18.54
C GLY A 353 17.16 -6.52 17.26
N LEU A 354 17.87 -5.65 16.52
CA LEU A 354 17.39 -5.03 15.29
C LEU A 354 18.08 -5.65 14.07
N PRO A 355 17.35 -5.96 12.99
CA PRO A 355 17.96 -6.40 11.74
C PRO A 355 18.81 -5.27 11.13
N LEU A 356 19.95 -5.65 10.55
CA LEU A 356 20.84 -4.73 9.84
C LEU A 356 20.51 -4.70 8.34
N ILE A 357 20.28 -3.51 7.83
CA ILE A 357 20.10 -3.22 6.40
C ILE A 357 21.34 -2.45 5.93
N VAL A 358 21.94 -2.84 4.81
CA VAL A 358 23.14 -2.16 4.31
C VAL A 358 23.02 -1.83 2.84
N HIS A 359 23.25 -0.56 2.49
CA HIS A 359 23.58 -0.13 1.13
C HIS A 359 25.05 -0.45 0.87
N ALA A 360 25.33 -1.35 -0.06
CA ALA A 360 26.69 -1.67 -0.48
C ALA A 360 26.67 -2.10 -1.95
N THR A 361 27.04 -1.17 -2.83
CA THR A 361 26.93 -1.35 -4.29
C THR A 361 28.21 -1.89 -4.93
N GLY A 362 29.32 -1.92 -4.19
CA GLY A 362 30.55 -2.60 -4.60
C GLY A 362 30.69 -3.99 -3.98
N LEU A 363 31.36 -4.92 -4.67
CA LEU A 363 31.51 -6.31 -4.20
C LEU A 363 32.27 -6.39 -2.87
N ALA A 364 33.31 -5.58 -2.70
CA ALA A 364 34.13 -5.57 -1.49
C ALA A 364 33.32 -5.07 -0.27
N GLU A 365 32.59 -3.98 -0.45
CA GLU A 365 31.67 -3.39 0.52
C GLU A 365 30.57 -4.37 0.90
N ALA A 366 30.00 -5.05 -0.09
CA ALA A 366 28.93 -6.01 0.12
C ALA A 366 29.42 -7.21 0.96
N LYS A 367 30.64 -7.71 0.72
CA LYS A 367 31.23 -8.75 1.58
C LYS A 367 31.46 -8.27 3.02
N VAL A 368 31.87 -7.02 3.22
CA VAL A 368 31.98 -6.43 4.57
C VAL A 368 30.61 -6.32 5.23
N ALA A 369 29.59 -5.85 4.51
CA ALA A 369 28.22 -5.79 4.98
C ALA A 369 27.70 -7.16 5.42
N LEU A 370 27.97 -8.21 4.63
CA LEU A 370 27.64 -9.58 4.97
C LEU A 370 28.41 -10.06 6.21
N ARG A 371 29.70 -9.76 6.34
CA ARG A 371 30.47 -10.08 7.57
C ARG A 371 29.93 -9.33 8.80
N ALA A 372 29.38 -8.13 8.63
CA ALA A 372 28.70 -7.37 9.68
C ALA A 372 27.32 -7.97 10.07
N GLY A 373 26.83 -8.98 9.33
CA GLY A 373 25.55 -9.62 9.61
C GLY A 373 24.36 -8.94 8.93
N ALA A 374 24.55 -8.28 7.79
CA ALA A 374 23.46 -7.70 7.01
C ALA A 374 22.34 -8.72 6.78
N ARG A 375 21.16 -8.45 7.34
CA ARG A 375 19.95 -9.25 7.14
C ARG A 375 19.29 -8.90 5.81
N VAL A 376 19.34 -7.63 5.43
CA VAL A 376 18.90 -7.17 4.10
C VAL A 376 20.06 -6.42 3.45
N LEU A 377 20.50 -6.89 2.29
CA LEU A 377 21.44 -6.17 1.45
C LEU A 377 20.63 -5.43 0.38
N VAL A 378 20.66 -4.10 0.42
CA VAL A 378 19.90 -3.27 -0.53
C VAL A 378 20.79 -2.74 -1.64
N HIS A 379 20.16 -2.61 -2.80
CA HIS A 379 20.76 -2.37 -4.10
C HIS A 379 21.70 -3.49 -4.52
N SER A 380 21.73 -3.75 -5.82
CA SER A 380 22.62 -4.76 -6.35
C SER A 380 24.09 -4.38 -6.20
N VAL A 381 24.97 -5.39 -6.21
CA VAL A 381 26.38 -5.17 -6.54
C VAL A 381 26.45 -4.80 -8.03
N ILE A 382 27.06 -3.66 -8.34
CA ILE A 382 27.02 -3.04 -9.67
C ILE A 382 28.41 -2.83 -10.31
N ASP A 383 29.50 -3.06 -9.57
CA ASP A 383 30.87 -2.89 -10.05
C ASP A 383 31.47 -4.18 -10.63
N LEU A 384 31.16 -5.33 -10.02
CA LEU A 384 31.72 -6.63 -10.36
C LEU A 384 30.68 -7.75 -10.28
N PRO A 385 30.89 -8.88 -10.99
CA PRO A 385 30.12 -10.09 -10.77
C PRO A 385 30.25 -10.60 -9.33
N VAL A 386 29.13 -11.00 -8.70
CA VAL A 386 29.17 -11.60 -7.36
C VAL A 386 29.85 -12.97 -7.39
N ASP A 387 30.76 -13.21 -6.45
CA ASP A 387 31.57 -14.42 -6.38
C ASP A 387 31.08 -15.42 -5.32
N ASP A 388 31.75 -16.57 -5.24
CA ASP A 388 31.34 -17.66 -4.36
C ASP A 388 31.47 -17.31 -2.88
N GLU A 389 32.40 -16.43 -2.52
CA GLU A 389 32.51 -15.93 -1.15
C GLU A 389 31.30 -15.08 -0.79
N PHE A 390 30.88 -14.15 -1.66
CA PHE A 390 29.66 -13.38 -1.48
C PHE A 390 28.46 -14.30 -1.26
N LEU A 391 28.29 -15.31 -2.13
CA LEU A 391 27.16 -16.25 -2.05
C LEU A 391 27.20 -17.07 -0.75
N ALA A 392 28.38 -17.53 -0.34
CA ALA A 392 28.55 -18.29 0.90
C ALA A 392 28.22 -17.44 2.14
N LEU A 393 28.67 -16.19 2.18
CA LEU A 393 28.37 -15.26 3.26
C LEU A 393 26.88 -14.94 3.34
N ALA A 394 26.25 -14.63 2.21
CA ALA A 394 24.82 -14.34 2.14
C ALA A 394 23.95 -15.53 2.60
N LYS A 395 24.31 -16.75 2.17
CA LYS A 395 23.65 -17.98 2.63
C LYS A 395 23.79 -18.20 4.13
N LYS A 396 25.02 -18.07 4.65
CA LYS A 396 25.32 -18.28 6.08
C LYS A 396 24.46 -17.40 6.98
N ASN A 397 24.20 -16.17 6.57
CA ASN A 397 23.43 -15.20 7.34
C ASN A 397 21.91 -15.30 7.11
N GLY A 398 21.48 -16.05 6.08
CA GLY A 398 20.13 -15.95 5.56
C GLY A 398 19.79 -14.52 5.11
N THR A 399 20.76 -13.85 4.48
CA THR A 399 20.59 -12.48 3.97
C THR A 399 19.52 -12.46 2.87
N ILE A 400 18.72 -11.41 2.86
CA ILE A 400 17.75 -11.12 1.81
C ILE A 400 18.36 -10.08 0.87
N TYR A 401 18.35 -10.38 -0.42
CA TYR A 401 18.87 -9.47 -1.45
C TYR A 401 17.74 -8.63 -2.06
N CYS A 402 17.88 -7.31 -2.03
CA CYS A 402 16.90 -6.35 -2.55
C CYS A 402 17.54 -5.53 -3.67
N PRO A 403 17.24 -5.80 -4.95
CA PRO A 403 18.11 -5.41 -6.07
C PRO A 403 18.00 -3.95 -6.53
N THR A 404 16.81 -3.33 -6.43
CA THR A 404 16.50 -1.94 -6.86
C THR A 404 17.08 -1.60 -8.25
N LEU A 405 16.74 -2.40 -9.26
CA LEU A 405 17.33 -2.35 -10.59
C LEU A 405 17.02 -1.06 -11.36
N THR A 406 15.90 -0.38 -11.07
CA THR A 406 15.44 0.75 -11.90
C THR A 406 15.95 2.13 -11.50
N VAL A 407 16.56 2.27 -10.32
CA VAL A 407 16.88 3.58 -9.69
C VAL A 407 17.75 4.47 -10.57
N PHE A 408 18.89 3.96 -11.05
CA PHE A 408 19.82 4.73 -11.89
C PHE A 408 19.18 5.20 -13.21
N GLY A 409 18.26 4.41 -13.77
CA GLY A 409 17.49 4.80 -14.95
C GLY A 409 16.58 6.00 -14.68
N GLY A 410 16.00 6.10 -13.48
CA GLY A 410 15.21 7.24 -13.05
C GLY A 410 16.02 8.55 -13.03
N TYR A 411 17.19 8.52 -12.40
CA TYR A 411 18.13 9.65 -12.40
C TYR A 411 18.52 10.10 -13.80
N ALA A 412 18.91 9.14 -14.66
CA ALA A 412 19.31 9.42 -16.03
C ALA A 412 18.18 10.08 -16.84
N ARG A 413 16.94 9.57 -16.70
CA ARG A 413 15.76 10.15 -17.35
C ARG A 413 15.45 11.57 -16.87
N MET A 414 15.57 11.87 -15.57
CA MET A 414 15.38 13.22 -15.06
C MET A 414 16.44 14.17 -15.62
N ALA A 415 17.71 13.76 -15.61
CA ALA A 415 18.79 14.57 -16.17
C ALA A 415 18.58 14.84 -17.67
N GLN A 416 18.14 13.83 -18.43
CA GLN A 416 17.81 13.98 -19.84
C GLN A 416 16.60 14.91 -20.08
N ALA A 417 15.58 14.86 -19.23
CA ALA A 417 14.44 15.77 -19.31
C ALA A 417 14.85 17.24 -19.15
N VAL A 418 15.74 17.52 -18.20
CA VAL A 418 16.29 18.87 -17.96
C VAL A 418 17.12 19.36 -19.14
N VAL A 419 17.96 18.50 -19.73
CA VAL A 419 18.78 18.85 -20.90
C VAL A 419 17.92 19.07 -22.14
N SER A 420 16.95 18.18 -22.38
CA SER A 420 16.11 18.22 -23.58
C SER A 420 14.92 19.17 -23.50
N LYS A 421 14.68 19.79 -22.32
CA LYS A 421 13.54 20.68 -22.05
C LYS A 421 12.19 20.03 -22.36
N ARG A 422 12.09 18.72 -22.13
CA ARG A 422 10.86 17.93 -22.31
C ARG A 422 10.49 17.26 -21.00
N PRO A 423 9.21 17.31 -20.58
CA PRO A 423 8.77 16.57 -19.40
C PRO A 423 9.06 15.08 -19.59
N PRO A 424 9.56 14.38 -18.55
CA PRO A 424 9.78 12.95 -18.65
C PRO A 424 8.44 12.21 -18.70
N ASP A 425 8.42 11.09 -19.42
CA ASP A 425 7.26 10.19 -19.40
C ASP A 425 7.10 9.56 -18.01
N VAL A 426 5.88 9.63 -17.49
CA VAL A 426 5.49 9.01 -16.22
C VAL A 426 4.80 7.68 -16.52
N ASP A 427 5.47 6.58 -16.20
CA ASP A 427 4.90 5.23 -16.31
C ASP A 427 3.91 4.99 -15.17
N ASP A 428 2.62 5.17 -15.47
CA ASP A 428 1.53 5.07 -14.50
C ASP A 428 0.25 4.57 -15.18
N PRO A 429 0.17 3.27 -15.50
CA PRO A 429 -0.95 2.71 -16.26
C PRO A 429 -2.30 2.84 -15.53
N ASN A 430 -2.26 3.06 -14.21
CA ASN A 430 -3.43 3.12 -13.35
C ASN A 430 -3.71 4.54 -12.82
N GLY A 431 -3.03 5.59 -13.29
CA GLY A 431 -3.29 6.96 -12.84
C GLY A 431 -3.11 7.16 -11.32
N CYS A 432 -2.21 6.37 -10.72
CA CYS A 432 -2.00 6.28 -9.30
C CYS A 432 -0.99 7.29 -8.77
N VAL A 433 -0.12 7.88 -9.60
CA VAL A 433 0.86 8.86 -9.15
C VAL A 433 0.15 10.06 -8.54
N ASP A 434 0.61 10.47 -7.37
CA ASP A 434 0.18 11.69 -6.69
C ASP A 434 0.25 12.93 -7.63
N PRO A 435 -0.84 13.72 -7.75
CA PRO A 435 -0.88 14.87 -8.65
C PRO A 435 0.23 15.90 -8.42
N VAL A 436 0.59 16.16 -7.15
CA VAL A 436 1.64 17.13 -6.82
C VAL A 436 3.01 16.60 -7.25
N THR A 437 3.28 15.31 -7.06
CA THR A 437 4.49 14.64 -7.57
C THR A 437 4.56 14.70 -9.10
N ARG A 438 3.44 14.44 -9.78
CA ARG A 438 3.35 14.52 -11.25
C ARG A 438 3.62 15.94 -11.76
N ALA A 439 3.11 16.97 -11.07
CA ALA A 439 3.37 18.37 -11.40
C ALA A 439 4.86 18.71 -11.24
N LYS A 440 5.46 18.33 -10.10
CA LYS A 440 6.90 18.49 -9.82
C LYS A 440 7.78 17.82 -10.88
N VAL A 441 7.49 16.57 -11.22
CA VAL A 441 8.20 15.83 -12.27
C VAL A 441 8.19 16.58 -13.61
N ALA A 442 7.06 17.17 -13.99
CA ALA A 442 6.93 17.94 -15.23
C ALA A 442 7.76 19.23 -15.24
N GLU A 443 8.10 19.79 -14.08
CA GLU A 443 8.96 20.97 -13.95
C GLU A 443 10.39 20.71 -14.46
N SER A 444 10.83 19.46 -14.55
CA SER A 444 12.14 19.09 -15.15
C SER A 444 12.38 19.80 -16.50
N ALA A 445 11.33 19.96 -17.32
CA ALA A 445 11.41 20.63 -18.61
C ALA A 445 11.76 22.13 -18.54
N ARG A 446 11.52 22.75 -17.38
CA ARG A 446 11.63 24.19 -17.13
C ARG A 446 12.83 24.55 -16.25
N VAL A 447 13.39 23.59 -15.52
CA VAL A 447 14.59 23.82 -14.69
C VAL A 447 15.76 24.25 -15.58
N ALA A 448 16.47 25.31 -15.18
CA ALA A 448 17.69 25.73 -15.85
C ALA A 448 18.77 24.65 -15.67
N ALA A 449 19.38 24.20 -16.76
CA ALA A 449 20.44 23.20 -16.68
C ALA A 449 21.72 23.88 -16.17
N PRO A 450 22.36 23.40 -15.10
CA PRO A 450 23.66 23.91 -14.67
C PRO A 450 24.70 23.82 -15.80
N GLU A 451 25.75 24.63 -15.70
CA GLU A 451 26.88 24.54 -16.63
C GLU A 451 27.46 23.11 -16.66
N GLY A 452 27.72 22.58 -17.85
CA GLY A 452 28.24 21.22 -18.03
C GLY A 452 27.23 20.09 -17.74
N TYR A 453 25.98 20.38 -17.36
CA TYR A 453 25.01 19.37 -16.96
C TYR A 453 24.65 18.37 -18.07
N ALA A 454 24.77 18.75 -19.34
CA ALA A 454 24.61 17.83 -20.47
C ALA A 454 25.61 16.67 -20.44
N GLY A 455 26.87 16.94 -20.08
CA GLY A 455 27.90 15.91 -19.90
C GLY A 455 27.66 15.04 -18.67
N THR A 456 27.07 15.62 -17.60
CA THR A 456 26.62 14.85 -16.43
C THR A 456 25.46 13.92 -16.79
N ALA A 457 24.48 14.39 -17.56
CA ALA A 457 23.37 13.57 -18.04
C ALA A 457 23.83 12.42 -18.93
N ALA A 458 24.78 12.66 -19.85
CA ALA A 458 25.35 11.63 -20.71
C ALA A 458 26.05 10.53 -19.90
N ARG A 459 26.95 10.91 -18.97
CA ARG A 459 27.62 9.96 -18.06
C ARG A 459 26.63 9.20 -17.17
N GLY A 460 25.56 9.86 -16.73
CA GLY A 460 24.48 9.23 -15.97
C GLY A 460 23.77 8.14 -16.77
N ALA A 461 23.49 8.39 -18.05
CA ALA A 461 22.89 7.41 -18.95
C ALA A 461 23.82 6.20 -19.22
N GLU A 462 25.11 6.45 -19.47
CA GLU A 462 26.13 5.40 -19.62
C GLU A 462 26.23 4.55 -18.35
N ARG A 463 26.27 5.19 -17.18
CA ARG A 463 26.28 4.48 -15.89
C ARG A 463 25.02 3.64 -15.70
N ALA A 464 23.84 4.16 -16.00
CA ALA A 464 22.59 3.41 -15.89
C ALA A 464 22.58 2.16 -16.80
N ALA A 465 23.12 2.28 -18.01
CA ALA A 465 23.29 1.14 -18.93
C ALA A 465 24.26 0.10 -18.36
N HIS A 466 25.43 0.53 -17.89
CA HIS A 466 26.43 -0.37 -17.28
C HIS A 466 25.89 -1.09 -16.04
N VAL A 467 25.20 -0.37 -15.15
CA VAL A 467 24.56 -0.97 -13.97
C VAL A 467 23.60 -2.09 -14.38
N LYS A 468 22.81 -1.89 -15.44
CA LYS A 468 21.88 -2.92 -15.93
C LYS A 468 22.62 -4.18 -16.41
N GLU A 469 23.78 -4.03 -17.05
CA GLU A 469 24.61 -5.14 -17.54
C GLU A 469 25.21 -5.99 -16.42
N VAL A 470 25.45 -5.41 -15.24
CA VAL A 470 26.06 -6.11 -14.09
C VAL A 470 24.99 -6.60 -13.09
N ALA A 471 24.05 -5.73 -12.71
CA ALA A 471 23.08 -6.00 -11.65
C ALA A 471 22.10 -7.12 -12.00
N GLY A 472 21.66 -7.21 -13.26
CA GLY A 472 20.74 -8.27 -13.73
C GLY A 472 21.36 -9.67 -13.60
N PRO A 473 22.53 -9.94 -14.22
CA PRO A 473 23.23 -11.20 -14.04
C PRO A 473 23.57 -11.53 -12.58
N ASN A 474 23.93 -10.52 -11.77
CA ASN A 474 24.16 -10.70 -10.34
C ASN A 474 22.88 -11.15 -9.62
N LEU A 475 21.74 -10.48 -9.84
CA LEU A 475 20.45 -10.91 -9.28
C LEU A 475 20.14 -12.36 -9.63
N LYS A 476 20.33 -12.76 -10.91
CA LYS A 476 20.10 -14.15 -11.34
C LYS A 476 21.00 -15.13 -10.62
N ARG A 477 22.29 -14.82 -10.51
CA ARG A 477 23.28 -15.66 -9.81
C ARG A 477 22.94 -15.82 -8.32
N VAL A 478 22.50 -14.74 -7.66
CA VAL A 478 22.04 -14.77 -6.26
C VAL A 478 20.79 -15.64 -6.10
N ALA A 479 19.81 -15.48 -7.00
CA ALA A 479 18.59 -16.27 -7.00
C ALA A 479 18.85 -17.76 -7.25
N ASP A 480 19.70 -18.10 -8.22
CA ASP A 480 20.10 -19.49 -8.53
C ASP A 480 20.85 -20.16 -7.39
N ALA A 481 21.56 -19.36 -6.57
CA ALA A 481 22.20 -19.86 -5.37
C ALA A 481 21.17 -20.19 -4.25
N GLY A 482 19.90 -19.82 -4.39
CA GLY A 482 18.85 -20.03 -3.38
C GLY A 482 18.85 -18.99 -2.26
N ILE A 483 19.48 -17.83 -2.48
CA ILE A 483 19.45 -16.72 -1.53
C ILE A 483 18.08 -16.02 -1.64
N PRO A 484 17.39 -15.73 -0.52
CA PRO A 484 16.11 -15.03 -0.55
C PRO A 484 16.20 -13.67 -1.25
N ILE A 485 15.19 -13.36 -2.07
CA ILE A 485 15.05 -12.09 -2.76
C ILE A 485 13.83 -11.36 -2.22
N ALA A 486 13.94 -10.05 -2.03
CA ALA A 486 12.81 -9.15 -1.81
C ALA A 486 12.77 -8.10 -2.93
N MET A 487 11.60 -7.83 -3.49
CA MET A 487 11.44 -6.70 -4.39
C MET A 487 11.42 -5.42 -3.55
N GLY A 488 12.15 -4.40 -4.02
CA GLY A 488 12.10 -3.05 -3.47
C GLY A 488 12.47 -2.06 -4.56
N THR A 489 11.78 -0.92 -4.58
CA THR A 489 11.91 0.04 -5.68
C THR A 489 12.97 1.10 -5.41
N ASP A 490 13.22 1.41 -4.14
CA ASP A 490 13.87 2.64 -3.70
C ASP A 490 13.04 3.90 -4.02
N ALA A 491 11.70 3.77 -3.98
CA ALA A 491 10.79 4.86 -4.34
C ALA A 491 10.98 6.09 -3.46
N GLY A 492 10.94 7.27 -4.09
CA GLY A 492 11.35 8.55 -3.53
C GLY A 492 12.54 9.15 -4.27
N ASN A 493 13.39 8.31 -4.86
CA ASN A 493 14.44 8.77 -5.77
C ASN A 493 13.86 9.36 -7.07
N PRO A 494 14.59 10.25 -7.77
CA PRO A 494 14.18 10.81 -9.05
C PRO A 494 13.59 9.80 -10.05
N LEU A 495 12.33 10.00 -10.42
CA LEU A 495 11.53 9.16 -11.31
C LEU A 495 11.38 7.69 -10.90
N THR A 496 11.70 7.38 -9.64
CA THR A 496 11.32 6.16 -8.95
C THR A 496 10.19 6.54 -8.01
N LEU A 497 8.97 6.53 -8.54
CA LEU A 497 7.75 7.05 -7.91
C LEU A 497 7.11 6.00 -6.97
N HIS A 498 6.60 6.44 -5.83
CA HIS A 498 5.87 5.57 -4.88
C HIS A 498 4.63 4.97 -5.51
N GLY A 499 4.51 3.65 -5.45
CA GLY A 499 3.44 2.91 -6.11
C GLY A 499 3.91 2.32 -7.44
N PRO A 500 3.72 2.99 -8.59
CA PRO A 500 3.83 2.33 -9.89
C PRO A 500 5.25 1.87 -10.28
N SER A 501 6.30 2.33 -9.59
CA SER A 501 7.66 1.83 -9.85
C SER A 501 7.83 0.33 -9.54
N VAL A 502 6.94 -0.25 -8.73
CA VAL A 502 6.95 -1.71 -8.48
C VAL A 502 6.80 -2.51 -9.77
N TYR A 503 6.06 -1.99 -10.75
CA TYR A 503 5.87 -2.68 -12.03
C TYR A 503 7.18 -2.77 -12.81
N ALA A 504 7.88 -1.64 -12.95
CA ALA A 504 9.15 -1.57 -13.67
C ALA A 504 10.24 -2.40 -12.97
N GLU A 505 10.27 -2.41 -11.63
CA GLU A 505 11.21 -3.23 -10.87
C GLU A 505 10.94 -4.72 -11.07
N MET A 506 9.67 -5.15 -10.97
CA MET A 506 9.28 -6.55 -11.20
C MET A 506 9.60 -7.01 -12.63
N GLU A 507 9.32 -6.17 -13.62
CA GLU A 507 9.67 -6.43 -15.02
C GLU A 507 11.18 -6.50 -15.23
N ALA A 508 11.96 -5.65 -14.56
CA ALA A 508 13.42 -5.71 -14.58
C ALA A 508 13.96 -6.99 -13.94
N MET A 509 13.36 -7.46 -12.83
CA MET A 509 13.70 -8.73 -12.20
C MET A 509 13.39 -9.93 -13.12
N GLN A 510 12.25 -9.92 -13.80
CA GLN A 510 11.92 -10.95 -14.80
C GLN A 510 12.88 -10.90 -15.99
N ALA A 511 13.21 -9.70 -16.49
CA ALA A 511 14.19 -9.51 -17.57
C ALA A 511 15.61 -9.94 -17.18
N ALA A 512 15.95 -9.89 -15.89
CA ALA A 512 17.19 -10.43 -15.34
C ALA A 512 17.22 -11.97 -15.32
N GLY A 513 16.09 -12.64 -15.58
CA GLY A 513 16.01 -14.10 -15.73
C GLY A 513 15.31 -14.82 -14.59
N LEU A 514 14.69 -14.11 -13.63
CA LEU A 514 13.78 -14.75 -12.68
C LEU A 514 12.49 -15.18 -13.40
N THR A 515 11.97 -16.34 -13.04
CA THR A 515 10.62 -16.75 -13.48
C THR A 515 9.56 -15.82 -12.90
N PRO A 516 8.39 -15.65 -13.55
CA PRO A 516 7.33 -14.82 -12.99
C PRO A 516 6.92 -15.22 -11.57
N MET A 517 6.87 -16.52 -11.26
CA MET A 517 6.58 -16.99 -9.89
C MET A 517 7.67 -16.60 -8.88
N GLN A 518 8.96 -16.63 -9.25
CA GLN A 518 10.03 -16.14 -8.37
C GLN A 518 9.87 -14.65 -8.08
N VAL A 519 9.49 -13.85 -9.08
CA VAL A 519 9.22 -12.42 -8.88
C VAL A 519 7.98 -12.20 -8.01
N VAL A 520 6.88 -12.94 -8.21
CA VAL A 520 5.69 -12.90 -7.33
C VAL A 520 6.08 -13.17 -5.89
N VAL A 521 6.85 -14.23 -5.62
CA VAL A 521 7.31 -14.57 -4.28
C VAL A 521 8.19 -13.46 -3.70
N ALA A 522 9.12 -12.91 -4.48
CA ALA A 522 9.98 -11.81 -4.04
C ALA A 522 9.20 -10.53 -3.71
N SER A 523 8.17 -10.22 -4.49
CA SER A 523 7.30 -9.05 -4.32
C SER A 523 6.18 -9.22 -3.30
N THR A 524 6.09 -10.37 -2.64
CA THR A 524 5.07 -10.64 -1.62
C THR A 524 5.74 -11.17 -0.35
N ARG A 525 5.93 -12.49 -0.24
CA ARG A 525 6.58 -13.13 0.92
C ARG A 525 8.00 -12.61 1.16
N GLY A 526 8.77 -12.40 0.09
CA GLY A 526 10.13 -11.87 0.15
C GLY A 526 10.18 -10.51 0.83
N GLY A 527 9.38 -9.55 0.33
CA GLY A 527 9.23 -8.24 0.95
C GLY A 527 8.70 -8.29 2.39
N ALA A 528 7.69 -9.13 2.67
CA ALA A 528 7.18 -9.30 4.03
C ALA A 528 8.24 -9.86 4.99
N THR A 529 9.12 -10.76 4.51
CA THR A 529 10.24 -11.30 5.29
C THR A 529 11.33 -10.25 5.52
N ALA A 530 11.58 -9.38 4.54
CA ALA A 530 12.52 -8.24 4.70
C ALA A 530 12.03 -7.24 5.76
N MET A 531 10.71 -7.01 5.81
CA MET A 531 10.04 -6.19 6.83
C MET A 531 9.91 -6.88 8.21
N GLY A 532 10.09 -8.20 8.30
CA GLY A 532 9.86 -8.98 9.53
C GLY A 532 8.38 -9.17 9.88
N VAL A 533 7.50 -9.15 8.88
CA VAL A 533 6.03 -9.28 9.03
C VAL A 533 5.45 -10.45 8.25
N GLU A 534 6.27 -11.43 7.85
CA GLU A 534 5.86 -12.60 7.06
C GLU A 534 4.83 -13.51 7.75
N LYS A 535 4.71 -13.39 9.07
CA LYS A 535 3.67 -14.06 9.87
C LYS A 535 2.33 -13.33 9.81
N GLU A 536 2.32 -12.05 9.47
CA GLU A 536 1.12 -11.21 9.39
C GLU A 536 0.60 -11.09 7.96
N THR A 537 1.47 -11.00 6.94
CA THR A 537 1.11 -10.75 5.54
C THR A 537 2.13 -11.36 4.56
N GLY A 538 1.95 -11.12 3.25
CA GLY A 538 2.86 -11.55 2.19
C GLY A 538 2.52 -12.90 1.54
N THR A 539 1.52 -13.62 2.04
CA THR A 539 0.94 -14.82 1.40
C THR A 539 -0.55 -14.91 1.71
N VAL A 540 -1.31 -15.61 0.86
CA VAL A 540 -2.74 -15.84 1.05
C VAL A 540 -2.96 -17.11 1.88
N GLU A 541 -2.73 -17.03 3.18
CA GLU A 541 -2.84 -18.15 4.12
C GLU A 541 -3.82 -17.85 5.26
N LYS A 542 -4.47 -18.89 5.79
CA LYS A 542 -5.40 -18.76 6.91
C LYS A 542 -4.76 -18.05 8.10
N GLY A 543 -5.47 -17.08 8.67
CA GLY A 543 -5.05 -16.32 9.86
C GLY A 543 -4.19 -15.10 9.56
N LYS A 544 -3.62 -14.98 8.34
CA LYS A 544 -2.91 -13.77 7.90
C LYS A 544 -3.89 -12.65 7.55
N SER A 545 -3.37 -11.43 7.46
CA SER A 545 -4.12 -10.24 7.08
C SER A 545 -4.71 -10.41 5.68
N ALA A 546 -5.93 -9.93 5.48
CA ALA A 546 -6.59 -9.88 4.19
C ALA A 546 -6.04 -8.72 3.35
N ASP A 547 -4.78 -8.85 2.96
CA ASP A 547 -4.04 -7.94 2.09
C ASP A 547 -3.84 -8.61 0.73
N LEU A 548 -4.64 -8.23 -0.27
CA LEU A 548 -4.74 -8.92 -1.56
C LEU A 548 -4.72 -7.93 -2.72
N VAL A 549 -4.30 -8.41 -3.87
CA VAL A 549 -4.50 -7.74 -5.16
C VAL A 549 -5.26 -8.67 -6.10
N ILE A 550 -6.23 -8.12 -6.83
CA ILE A 550 -7.05 -8.85 -7.80
C ILE A 550 -6.76 -8.30 -9.20
N LEU A 551 -6.35 -9.18 -10.11
CA LEU A 551 -5.83 -8.85 -11.44
C LEU A 551 -6.73 -9.38 -12.56
N ALA A 552 -6.74 -8.68 -13.69
CA ALA A 552 -7.40 -9.12 -14.93
C ALA A 552 -6.47 -9.93 -15.86
N GLY A 553 -5.35 -10.45 -15.36
CA GLY A 553 -4.40 -11.25 -16.13
C GLY A 553 -3.56 -12.15 -15.24
N ASP A 554 -2.95 -13.19 -15.83
CA ASP A 554 -2.18 -14.22 -15.13
C ASP A 554 -0.79 -13.70 -14.70
N PRO A 555 -0.55 -13.45 -13.40
CA PRO A 555 0.76 -12.96 -12.94
C PRO A 555 1.86 -14.03 -12.98
N THR A 556 1.50 -15.31 -13.19
CA THR A 556 2.46 -16.42 -13.29
C THR A 556 2.94 -16.67 -14.72
N ALA A 557 2.22 -16.14 -15.71
CA ALA A 557 2.67 -16.11 -17.10
C ALA A 557 3.60 -14.92 -17.37
N ASP A 558 3.29 -13.74 -16.83
CA ASP A 558 4.07 -12.52 -16.99
C ASP A 558 3.75 -11.53 -15.85
N VAL A 559 4.77 -11.02 -15.17
CA VAL A 559 4.57 -10.06 -14.06
C VAL A 559 4.04 -8.71 -14.53
N ALA A 560 4.14 -8.38 -15.82
CA ALA A 560 3.48 -7.19 -16.37
C ALA A 560 1.95 -7.22 -16.16
N ASN A 561 1.35 -8.39 -15.89
CA ASN A 561 -0.07 -8.48 -15.54
C ASN A 561 -0.42 -7.84 -14.19
N PHE A 562 0.55 -7.55 -13.32
CA PHE A 562 0.31 -6.70 -12.14
C PHE A 562 -0.06 -5.26 -12.51
N ARG A 563 0.19 -4.79 -13.74
CA ARG A 563 -0.34 -3.49 -14.21
C ARG A 563 -1.86 -3.51 -14.39
N LYS A 564 -2.48 -4.69 -14.52
CA LYS A 564 -3.92 -4.86 -14.77
C LYS A 564 -4.71 -5.07 -13.47
N VAL A 565 -4.40 -4.28 -12.44
CA VAL A 565 -5.11 -4.32 -11.16
C VAL A 565 -6.58 -3.92 -11.35
N ARG A 566 -7.48 -4.66 -10.72
CA ARG A 566 -8.93 -4.35 -10.69
C ARG A 566 -9.36 -3.95 -9.29
N TYR A 567 -8.86 -4.67 -8.29
CA TYR A 567 -9.16 -4.41 -6.90
C TYR A 567 -7.93 -4.57 -6.03
N VAL A 568 -7.90 -3.81 -4.95
CA VAL A 568 -6.92 -3.93 -3.89
C VAL A 568 -7.68 -4.11 -2.59
N VAL A 569 -7.22 -5.05 -1.78
CA VAL A 569 -7.79 -5.38 -0.48
C VAL A 569 -6.73 -5.06 0.57
N ARG A 570 -7.05 -4.19 1.52
CA ARG A 570 -6.18 -3.86 2.66
C ARG A 570 -6.98 -4.10 3.94
N GLY A 571 -6.50 -5.00 4.80
CA GLY A 571 -7.21 -5.36 6.02
C GLY A 571 -8.66 -5.81 5.78
N GLY A 572 -8.93 -6.49 4.67
CA GLY A 572 -10.26 -6.98 4.29
C GLY A 572 -11.18 -5.94 3.62
N VAL A 573 -10.77 -4.68 3.53
CA VAL A 573 -11.51 -3.63 2.82
C VAL A 573 -11.17 -3.71 1.33
N VAL A 574 -12.17 -4.08 0.51
CA VAL A 574 -12.03 -4.17 -0.95
C VAL A 574 -12.25 -2.78 -1.57
N ARG A 575 -11.31 -2.31 -2.39
CA ARG A 575 -11.44 -1.07 -3.17
C ARG A 575 -11.14 -1.35 -4.63
N SER A 576 -11.95 -0.79 -5.52
CA SER A 576 -11.66 -0.85 -6.97
C SER A 576 -10.56 0.16 -7.33
N ILE A 577 -9.86 -0.06 -8.45
CA ILE A 577 -8.91 0.95 -8.95
C ILE A 577 -9.60 2.28 -9.27
N GLU A 578 -10.83 2.26 -9.79
CA GLU A 578 -11.59 3.50 -10.07
C GLU A 578 -11.93 4.26 -8.77
N GLU A 579 -12.24 3.55 -7.68
CA GLU A 579 -12.43 4.15 -6.35
C GLU A 579 -11.13 4.81 -5.86
N LEU A 580 -9.98 4.16 -6.00
CA LEU A 580 -8.66 4.67 -5.58
C LEU A 580 -8.12 5.80 -6.46
N LYS A 581 -8.54 5.87 -7.73
CA LYS A 581 -8.25 7.02 -8.62
C LYS A 581 -9.06 8.24 -8.21
N ALA A 582 -10.35 8.05 -7.93
CA ALA A 582 -11.27 9.14 -7.61
C ALA A 582 -10.91 9.88 -6.30
N THR A 583 -10.16 9.28 -5.39
CA THR A 583 -9.69 9.95 -4.16
C THR A 583 -8.60 10.99 -4.41
N ALA A 584 -7.92 10.96 -5.57
CA ALA A 584 -6.88 11.93 -5.92
C ALA A 584 -7.42 13.33 -6.28
N ALA A 585 -8.67 13.40 -6.72
CA ALA A 585 -9.25 14.60 -7.33
C ALA A 585 -9.74 15.65 -6.31
N VAL A 586 -9.64 15.36 -5.01
CA VAL A 586 -10.34 16.12 -3.95
C VAL A 586 -9.40 16.93 -3.06
N GLY A 587 -8.08 16.77 -3.19
CA GLY A 587 -7.12 17.65 -2.51
C GLY A 587 -7.16 19.06 -3.10
N LYS A 588 -7.94 19.96 -2.48
CA LYS A 588 -7.85 21.41 -2.66
C LYS A 588 -7.39 22.06 -1.37
#